data_AF-A0A7J2Z0Q7-F1
#
_entry.id   AF-A0A7J2Z0Q7-F1
#
_cell.length_a   1.000
_cell.length_b   1.000
_cell.length_c   1.000
_cell.angle_alpha   90.00
_cell.angle_beta   90.00
_cell.angle_gamma   90.00
#
_symmetry.space_group_name_H-M   'P 1'
#
loop_
_entity.id
_entity.type
_entity.pdbx_description
1 polymer ?
#
loop_
_entity_poly.entity_id
_entity_poly.type
_entity_poly.pdbx_seq_one_letter_code
_entity_poly.pdbx_strand_id
1 'polypeptide(L)'
;MPEKEAVDIAALSGEMVRRMNEYSTRIKNVELRLERLENRVSGIEETVLNQLNSLKVGLDRLSQKISSVSDRLTTIENEILRINKELGKMALKSDIKKIETFIEVVNPITSRFVTKDELERILEEKTKA
;
A
#
# COMPACT_ATOMS: atom_id res chain seq x y z
N MET A 1 -37.47 27.64 81.67
CA MET A 1 -36.27 27.44 80.81
C MET A 1 -36.27 26.14 79.97
N PRO A 2 -36.95 25.02 80.30
CA PRO A 2 -36.85 23.79 79.49
C PRO A 2 -37.59 23.85 78.14
N GLU A 3 -38.62 24.68 78.03
CA GLU A 3 -39.46 24.78 76.83
C GLU A 3 -38.73 25.43 75.64
N LYS A 4 -37.83 26.38 75.91
CA LYS A 4 -37.03 27.07 74.88
C LYS A 4 -35.94 26.16 74.31
N GLU A 5 -35.28 25.37 75.17
CA GLU A 5 -34.30 24.37 74.76
C GLU A 5 -34.94 23.24 73.92
N ALA A 6 -36.15 22.81 74.28
CA ALA A 6 -36.90 21.81 73.51
C ALA A 6 -37.28 22.32 72.10
N VAL A 7 -37.66 23.60 71.98
CA VAL A 7 -37.96 24.25 70.69
C VAL A 7 -36.70 24.39 69.83
N ASP A 8 -35.56 24.74 70.42
CA ASP A 8 -34.29 24.85 69.70
C ASP A 8 -33.79 23.48 69.19
N ILE A 9 -33.96 22.41 69.98
CA ILE A 9 -33.62 21.03 69.55
C ILE A 9 -34.54 20.58 68.39
N ALA A 10 -35.83 20.87 68.47
CA ALA A 10 -36.78 20.55 67.40
C ALA A 10 -36.46 21.30 66.09
N ALA A 11 -36.09 22.57 66.18
CA ALA A 11 -35.68 23.37 65.02
C ALA A 11 -34.38 22.84 64.40
N LEU A 12 -33.38 22.50 65.22
CA LEU A 12 -32.13 21.89 64.76
C LEU A 12 -32.37 20.54 64.07
N SER A 13 -33.23 19.70 64.65
CA SER A 13 -33.60 18.40 64.08
C SER A 13 -34.32 18.57 62.74
N GLY A 14 -35.27 19.51 62.64
CA GLY A 14 -35.97 19.82 61.39
C GLY A 14 -35.02 20.29 60.27
N GLU A 15 -34.06 21.15 60.60
CA GLU A 15 -33.04 21.60 59.66
C GLU A 15 -32.09 20.46 59.25
N MET A 16 -31.74 19.56 60.16
CA MET A 16 -30.94 18.37 59.85
C MET A 16 -31.69 17.44 58.89
N VAL A 17 -32.97 17.17 59.12
CA VAL A 17 -33.82 16.37 58.22
C VAL A 17 -33.91 17.02 56.83
N ARG A 18 -34.09 18.35 56.76
CA ARG A 18 -34.12 19.09 55.50
C ARG A 18 -32.83 18.90 54.71
N ARG A 19 -31.67 19.08 55.36
CA ARG A 19 -30.36 18.88 54.74
C ARG A 19 -30.13 17.45 54.30
N MET A 20 -30.55 16.47 55.09
CA MET A 20 -30.47 15.05 54.71
C MET A 20 -31.29 14.76 53.45
N ASN A 21 -32.49 15.32 53.34
CA ASN A 21 -33.33 15.17 52.13
C ASN A 21 -32.69 15.81 50.89
N GLU A 22 -32.08 17.00 51.05
CA GLU A 22 -31.33 17.66 49.99
C GLU A 22 -30.13 16.82 49.55
N TYR A 23 -29.36 16.27 50.50
CA TYR A 23 -28.24 15.39 50.19
C TYR A 23 -28.69 14.09 49.52
N SER A 24 -29.78 13.47 49.97
CA SER A 24 -30.34 12.28 49.32
C SER A 24 -30.72 12.57 47.86
N THR A 25 -31.33 13.73 47.59
CA THR A 25 -31.66 14.16 46.23
C THR A 25 -30.41 14.40 45.39
N ARG A 26 -29.38 15.03 45.95
CA ARG A 26 -28.10 15.24 45.26
C ARG A 26 -27.39 13.92 44.94
N ILE A 27 -27.40 12.96 45.88
CA ILE A 27 -26.81 11.63 45.68
C ILE A 27 -27.50 10.90 44.52
N LYS A 28 -28.84 10.86 44.51
CA LYS A 28 -29.60 10.26 43.39
C LYS A 28 -29.26 10.88 42.04
N ASN A 29 -29.12 12.20 41.99
CA ASN A 29 -28.73 12.90 40.76
C ASN A 29 -27.29 12.55 40.32
N VAL A 30 -26.37 12.33 41.27
CA VAL A 30 -25.00 11.88 40.97
C VAL A 30 -25.01 10.45 40.45
N GLU A 31 -25.75 9.54 41.07
CA GLU A 31 -25.89 8.14 40.63
C GLU A 31 -26.42 8.06 39.20
N LEU A 32 -27.48 8.79 38.88
CA LEU A 32 -28.02 8.86 37.51
C LEU A 32 -27.01 9.43 36.50
N ARG A 33 -26.14 10.35 36.91
CA ARG A 33 -25.08 10.88 36.04
C ARG A 33 -23.96 9.88 35.85
N LEU A 34 -23.60 9.12 36.89
CA LEU A 34 -22.60 8.06 36.82
C LEU A 34 -23.05 6.95 35.89
N GLU A 35 -24.30 6.48 36.01
CA GLU A 35 -24.87 5.46 35.13
C GLU A 35 -24.85 5.90 33.65
N ARG A 36 -25.17 7.17 33.37
CA ARG A 36 -25.06 7.72 32.01
C ARG A 36 -23.62 7.79 31.51
N LEU A 37 -22.66 8.07 32.40
CA LEU A 37 -21.25 8.10 32.03
C LEU A 37 -20.73 6.70 31.74
N GLU A 38 -21.07 5.71 32.57
CA GLU A 38 -20.72 4.31 32.37
C GLU A 38 -21.22 3.82 31.01
N ASN A 39 -22.50 4.03 30.70
CA ASN A 39 -23.07 3.68 29.41
C ASN A 39 -22.36 4.35 28.23
N ARG A 40 -21.97 5.63 28.37
CA ARG A 40 -21.21 6.33 27.33
C ARG A 40 -19.80 5.78 27.18
N VAL A 41 -19.13 5.44 28.28
CA VAL A 41 -17.80 4.84 28.27
C VAL A 41 -17.85 3.48 27.58
N SER A 42 -18.80 2.60 27.95
CA SER A 42 -18.97 1.31 27.28
C SER A 42 -19.26 1.45 25.79
N GLY A 43 -20.07 2.42 25.37
CA GLY A 43 -20.30 2.69 23.94
C GLY A 43 -19.05 3.18 23.21
N ILE A 44 -18.20 3.99 23.87
CA ILE A 44 -16.91 4.41 23.31
C ILE A 44 -15.97 3.21 23.20
N GLU A 45 -15.88 2.37 24.22
CA GLU A 45 -15.04 1.17 24.22
C GLU A 45 -15.41 0.22 23.07
N GLU A 46 -16.71 -0.05 22.88
CA GLU A 46 -17.19 -0.88 21.78
C GLU A 46 -16.84 -0.25 20.41
N THR A 47 -17.06 1.06 20.25
CA THR A 47 -16.72 1.77 19.02
C THR A 47 -15.23 1.68 18.71
N VAL A 48 -14.37 1.90 19.71
CA VAL A 48 -12.91 1.82 19.57
C VAL A 48 -12.49 0.41 19.20
N LEU A 49 -13.02 -0.63 19.86
CA LEU A 49 -12.73 -2.02 19.53
C LEU A 49 -13.11 -2.36 18.08
N ASN A 50 -14.29 -1.92 17.63
CA ASN A 50 -14.74 -2.14 16.26
C ASN A 50 -13.86 -1.42 15.23
N GLN A 51 -13.43 -0.19 15.52
CA GLN A 51 -12.51 0.56 14.67
C GLN A 51 -11.12 -0.11 14.61
N LEU A 52 -10.58 -0.58 15.74
CA LEU A 52 -9.30 -1.28 15.79
C LEU A 52 -9.33 -2.60 14.99
N ASN A 53 -10.42 -3.37 15.11
CA ASN A 53 -10.61 -4.59 14.33
C ASN A 53 -10.69 -4.29 12.83
N SER A 54 -11.43 -3.26 12.44
CA SER A 54 -11.52 -2.83 11.04
C SER A 54 -10.18 -2.36 10.49
N LEU A 55 -9.41 -1.62 11.28
CA LEU A 55 -8.07 -1.18 10.93
C LEU A 55 -7.12 -2.37 10.74
N LYS A 56 -7.15 -3.35 11.64
CA LYS A 56 -6.35 -4.57 11.55
C LYS A 56 -6.62 -5.32 10.23
N VAL A 57 -7.89 -5.54 9.90
CA VAL A 57 -8.29 -6.17 8.63
C VAL A 57 -7.81 -5.35 7.43
N GLY A 58 -7.88 -4.02 7.50
CA GLY A 58 -7.37 -3.12 6.47
C GLY A 58 -5.85 -3.27 6.27
N LEU A 59 -5.09 -3.31 7.36
CA LEU A 59 -3.64 -3.51 7.34
C LEU A 59 -3.25 -4.88 6.78
N ASP A 60 -3.94 -5.95 7.17
CA ASP A 60 -3.68 -7.30 6.65
C ASP A 60 -3.89 -7.37 5.13
N ARG A 61 -4.96 -6.75 4.63
CA ARG A 61 -5.22 -6.63 3.18
C ARG A 61 -4.16 -5.81 2.46
N LEU A 62 -3.70 -4.72 3.07
CA LEU A 62 -2.64 -3.89 2.50
C LEU A 62 -1.33 -4.68 2.42
N SER A 63 -0.99 -5.41 3.47
CA SER A 63 0.19 -6.28 3.52
C SER A 63 0.16 -7.32 2.40
N GLN A 64 -0.97 -8.02 2.22
CA GLN A 64 -1.15 -8.99 1.13
C GLN A 64 -0.98 -8.35 -0.27
N LYS A 65 -1.52 -7.14 -0.48
CA LYS A 65 -1.35 -6.42 -1.74
C LYS A 65 0.11 -6.04 -1.99
N ILE A 66 0.82 -5.59 -0.96
CA ILE A 66 2.25 -5.26 -1.06
C ILE A 66 3.06 -6.50 -1.43
N SER A 67 2.82 -7.65 -0.78
CA SER A 67 3.46 -8.92 -1.14
C SER A 67 3.20 -9.28 -2.61
N SER A 68 1.95 -9.21 -3.05
CA SER A 68 1.60 -9.51 -4.45
C SER A 68 2.27 -8.57 -5.46
N VAL A 69 2.39 -7.28 -5.13
CA VAL A 69 3.13 -6.32 -5.96
C VAL A 69 4.62 -6.66 -5.99
N SER A 70 5.20 -7.02 -4.84
CA SER A 70 6.60 -7.45 -4.75
C SER A 70 6.87 -8.66 -5.66
N ASP A 71 6.02 -9.68 -5.62
CA ASP A 71 6.17 -10.88 -6.45
C ASP A 71 6.09 -10.57 -7.96
N ARG A 72 5.17 -9.66 -8.34
CA ARG A 72 5.06 -9.19 -9.73
C ARG A 72 6.31 -8.43 -10.16
N LEU A 73 6.85 -7.57 -9.30
CA LEU A 73 8.09 -6.83 -9.59
C LEU A 73 9.28 -7.79 -9.78
N THR A 74 9.41 -8.80 -8.91
CA THR A 74 10.44 -9.84 -9.07
C THR A 74 10.25 -10.62 -10.37
N THR A 75 9.02 -10.88 -10.79
CA THR A 75 8.75 -11.54 -12.07
C THR A 75 9.19 -10.67 -13.25
N ILE A 76 8.84 -9.38 -13.24
CA ILE A 76 9.24 -8.40 -14.26
C ILE A 76 10.77 -8.27 -14.32
N GLU A 77 11.45 -8.19 -13.18
CA GLU A 77 12.91 -8.13 -13.10
C GLU A 77 13.55 -9.35 -13.79
N ASN A 78 13.03 -10.54 -13.51
CA ASN A 78 13.50 -11.77 -14.15
C ASN A 78 13.25 -11.79 -15.66
N GLU A 79 12.11 -11.28 -16.14
CA GLU A 79 11.83 -11.15 -17.57
C GLU A 79 12.78 -10.16 -18.25
N ILE A 80 13.04 -9.00 -17.64
CA ILE A 80 14.02 -8.02 -18.13
C ILE A 80 15.40 -8.64 -18.23
N LEU A 81 15.84 -9.41 -17.22
CA LEU A 81 17.11 -10.13 -17.26
C LEU A 81 17.18 -11.15 -18.41
N ARG A 82 16.07 -11.83 -18.73
CA ARG A 82 16.00 -12.75 -19.89
C ARG A 82 16.09 -11.98 -21.20
N ILE A 83 15.32 -10.91 -21.36
CA ILE A 83 15.34 -10.05 -22.55
C ILE A 83 16.76 -9.51 -22.79
N ASN A 84 17.42 -9.01 -21.76
CA ASN A 84 18.80 -8.51 -21.87
C ASN A 84 19.78 -9.60 -22.33
N LYS A 85 19.64 -10.84 -21.83
CA LYS A 85 20.47 -11.97 -22.28
C LYS A 85 20.21 -12.33 -23.74
N GLU A 86 18.95 -12.30 -24.18
CA GLU A 86 18.58 -12.60 -25.57
C GLU A 86 19.06 -11.51 -26.53
N LEU A 87 18.90 -10.23 -26.18
CA LEU A 87 19.43 -9.10 -26.94
C LEU A 87 20.95 -9.19 -27.09
N GLY A 88 21.67 -9.52 -26.01
CA GLY A 88 23.13 -9.72 -26.08
C GLY A 88 23.52 -10.84 -27.05
N LYS A 89 22.80 -11.98 -27.05
CA LYS A 89 23.02 -13.07 -28.01
C LYS A 89 22.69 -12.67 -29.45
N MET A 90 21.61 -11.91 -29.66
CA MET A 90 21.22 -11.44 -30.98
C MET A 90 22.25 -10.46 -31.57
N ALA A 91 22.75 -9.53 -30.76
CA ALA A 91 23.82 -8.62 -31.15
C ALA A 91 25.06 -9.40 -31.62
N LEU A 92 25.55 -10.34 -30.80
CA LEU A 92 26.68 -11.21 -31.15
C LEU A 92 26.45 -12.00 -32.44
N LYS A 93 25.27 -12.58 -32.63
CA LYS A 93 24.92 -13.30 -33.88
C LYS A 93 24.95 -12.38 -35.10
N SER A 94 24.49 -11.13 -34.95
CA SER A 94 24.51 -10.16 -36.04
C SER A 94 25.93 -9.76 -36.43
N ASP A 95 26.83 -9.66 -35.46
CA ASP A 95 28.24 -9.34 -35.69
C ASP A 95 28.98 -10.51 -36.35
N ILE A 96 28.71 -11.75 -35.93
CA ILE A 96 29.24 -12.95 -36.60
C ILE A 96 28.80 -13.01 -38.07
N LYS A 97 27.51 -12.73 -38.36
CA LYS A 97 27.03 -12.69 -39.75
C LYS A 97 27.75 -11.65 -40.60
N LYS A 98 28.03 -10.45 -40.06
CA LYS A 98 28.81 -9.43 -40.78
C LYS A 98 30.23 -9.91 -41.09
N ILE A 99 30.87 -10.60 -40.15
CA ILE A 99 32.20 -11.20 -40.34
C ILE A 99 32.14 -12.28 -41.42
N GLU A 100 31.13 -13.14 -41.38
CA GLU A 100 30.90 -14.18 -42.40
C GLU A 100 30.74 -13.57 -43.80
N THR A 101 29.86 -12.58 -43.96
CA THR A 101 29.69 -11.86 -45.24
C THR A 101 30.98 -11.19 -45.70
N PHE A 102 31.75 -10.59 -44.79
CA PHE A 102 33.03 -9.98 -45.12
C PHE A 102 34.04 -11.02 -45.63
N ILE A 103 34.11 -12.19 -44.97
CA ILE A 103 34.95 -13.31 -45.40
C ILE A 103 34.52 -13.80 -46.78
N GLU A 104 33.23 -13.95 -47.06
CA GLU A 104 32.74 -14.38 -48.38
C GLU A 104 33.14 -13.43 -49.50
N VAL A 105 33.07 -12.11 -49.26
CA VAL A 105 33.45 -11.08 -50.24
C VAL A 105 34.95 -11.05 -50.48
N VAL A 106 35.76 -11.25 -49.43
CA VAL A 106 37.23 -11.15 -49.52
C VAL A 106 37.88 -12.47 -49.92
N ASN A 107 37.23 -13.62 -49.71
CA ASN A 107 37.79 -14.94 -49.97
C ASN A 107 38.02 -15.14 -51.49
N PRO A 108 39.28 -15.24 -51.95
CA PRO A 108 39.61 -15.35 -53.37
C PRO A 108 39.24 -16.69 -54.01
N ILE A 109 38.80 -17.68 -53.23
CA ILE A 109 38.33 -18.98 -53.71
C ILE A 109 36.83 -18.91 -54.07
N THR A 110 36.04 -18.08 -53.37
CA THR A 110 34.57 -17.97 -53.54
C THR A 110 34.14 -16.67 -54.21
N SER A 111 34.94 -15.61 -54.08
CA SER A 111 34.70 -14.30 -54.70
C SER A 111 35.06 -14.32 -56.19
N ARG A 112 34.08 -14.01 -57.05
CA ARG A 112 34.34 -13.62 -58.43
C ARG A 112 34.62 -12.12 -58.45
N PHE A 113 35.89 -11.74 -58.38
CA PHE A 113 36.28 -10.35 -58.55
C PHE A 113 36.05 -9.94 -60.00
N VAL A 114 35.19 -8.96 -60.21
CA VAL A 114 35.00 -8.30 -61.51
C VAL A 114 35.79 -7.01 -61.54
N THR A 115 36.33 -6.68 -62.70
CA THR A 115 36.98 -5.38 -62.92
C THR A 115 35.93 -4.27 -63.00
N LYS A 116 36.35 -3.02 -62.76
CA LYS A 116 35.44 -1.86 -62.75
C LYS A 116 34.67 -1.73 -64.09
N ASP A 117 35.36 -2.01 -65.19
CA ASP A 117 34.81 -1.95 -66.54
C ASP A 117 33.77 -3.07 -66.82
N GLU A 118 33.95 -4.26 -66.24
CA GLU A 118 32.97 -5.35 -66.33
C GLU A 118 31.70 -5.06 -65.53
N LEU A 119 31.83 -4.41 -64.36
CA LEU A 119 30.70 -4.03 -63.53
C LEU A 119 29.83 -2.97 -64.23
N GLU A 120 30.46 -1.95 -64.84
CA GLU A 120 29.75 -0.91 -65.59
C GLU A 120 28.98 -1.49 -66.77
N ARG A 121 29.55 -2.46 -67.50
CA ARG A 121 28.85 -3.19 -68.58
C ARG A 121 27.59 -3.92 -68.10
N ILE A 122 27.70 -4.66 -67.00
CA ILE A 122 26.57 -5.45 -66.46
C ILE A 122 25.44 -4.53 -65.96
N LEU A 123 25.79 -3.38 -65.38
CA LEU A 123 24.82 -2.38 -64.93
C LEU A 123 24.09 -1.71 -66.09
N GLU A 124 24.79 -1.39 -67.18
CA GLU A 124 24.19 -0.84 -68.40
C GLU A 124 23.25 -1.83 -69.11
N GLU A 125 23.57 -3.13 -69.11
CA GLU A 125 22.69 -4.17 -69.66
C GLU A 125 21.42 -4.34 -68.82
N LYS A 126 21.52 -4.29 -67.48
CA LYS A 126 20.36 -4.43 -66.60
C LYS A 126 19.43 -3.23 -66.57
N THR A 127 19.92 -2.03 -66.88
CA THR A 127 19.10 -0.81 -66.91
C THR A 127 18.38 -0.61 -68.25
N LYS A 128 18.75 -1.38 -69.28
CA LYS A 128 18.10 -1.38 -70.61
C LYS A 128 17.08 -2.51 -70.81
N ALA A 129 16.83 -3.34 -69.80
CA ALA A 129 15.79 -4.38 -69.76
C ALA A 129 14.65 -3.96 -68.83
#